data_AF-A0A9X1S6U1-F1
#
_entry.id   AF-A0A9X1S6U1-F1
#
_cell.length_a   1.000
_cell.length_b   1.000
_cell.length_c   1.000
_cell.angle_alpha   90.00
_cell.angle_beta   90.00
_cell.angle_gamma   90.00
#
_symmetry.space_group_name_H-M   'P 1'
#
loop_
_entity.id
_entity.type
_entity.pdbx_description
1 polymer ?
#
loop_
_entity_poly.entity_id
_entity_poly.type
_entity_poly.pdbx_seq_one_letter_code
_entity_poly.pdbx_strand_id
1 'polypeptide(L)'
;MDTTEPATKAGIKRVEITGFGLAAASGLAIWGASTVLGVPSTDAAGRHVLLHFFGLSRDNICGWIILLSMLGGCVGLAQLAYGLIGRIPKSWIRHTAGWTTFAAAVVASPFVLLTALLVFMIAAGIGDQTRFEAPNGQSVVVTQDGFDGDGVDIYTEHGIFHYVRNRDANELGGFPRVKDRNCELTAAENTLLFTCGTETVTVVP
;
A
#
# COMPACT_ATOMS: atom_id res chain seq x y z
N MET A 1 50.51 18.26 6.78
CA MET A 1 49.16 18.86 6.84
C MET A 1 48.25 17.93 6.06
N ASP A 2 47.46 17.15 6.78
CA ASP A 2 46.62 16.11 6.21
C ASP A 2 45.32 16.73 5.68
N THR A 3 45.26 16.94 4.36
CA THR A 3 44.11 17.56 3.68
C THR A 3 42.90 16.62 3.59
N THR A 4 43.03 15.36 4.02
CA THR A 4 41.97 14.35 3.93
C THR A 4 40.98 14.40 5.10
N GLU A 5 41.40 14.93 6.25
CA GLU A 5 40.60 15.00 7.47
C GLU A 5 39.33 15.89 7.36
N PRO A 6 39.37 17.11 6.79
CA PRO A 6 38.18 17.94 6.65
C PRO A 6 37.16 17.38 5.64
N ALA A 7 37.64 16.77 4.55
CA ALA A 7 36.78 16.17 3.52
C ALA A 7 36.03 14.94 4.05
N THR A 8 36.70 14.10 4.85
CA THR A 8 36.11 12.90 5.46
C THR A 8 35.04 13.28 6.49
N LYS A 9 35.29 14.31 7.32
CA LYS A 9 34.31 14.84 8.28
C LYS A 9 33.08 15.46 7.60
N ALA A 10 33.28 16.17 6.49
CA ALA A 10 32.18 16.73 5.69
C ALA A 10 31.32 15.63 5.03
N GLY A 11 31.95 14.56 4.52
CA GLY A 11 31.26 13.40 3.95
C GLY A 11 30.37 12.67 4.96
N ILE A 12 30.88 12.40 6.16
CA ILE A 12 30.13 11.74 7.25
C ILE A 12 28.91 12.59 7.66
N LYS A 13 29.10 13.91 7.81
CA LYS A 13 28.01 14.82 8.18
C LYS A 13 26.90 14.84 7.12
N ARG A 14 27.25 14.75 5.84
CA ARG A 14 26.28 14.66 4.74
C ARG A 14 25.46 13.37 4.81
N VAL A 15 26.13 12.23 5.01
CA VAL A 15 25.49 10.90 5.13
C VAL A 15 24.51 10.85 6.31
N GLU A 16 24.86 11.47 7.43
CA GLU A 16 23.95 11.53 8.58
C GLU A 16 22.73 12.41 8.33
N ILE A 17 22.90 13.57 7.69
CA ILE A 17 21.77 14.46 7.35
C ILE A 17 20.82 13.77 6.38
N THR A 18 21.35 13.11 5.34
CA THR A 18 20.51 12.35 4.40
C THR A 18 19.85 11.16 5.07
N GLY A 19 20.59 10.43 5.92
CA GLY A 19 20.08 9.27 6.64
C GLY A 19 18.96 9.64 7.61
N PHE A 20 19.13 10.73 8.36
CA PHE A 20 18.11 11.29 9.24
C PHE A 20 16.88 11.73 8.46
N GLY A 21 17.06 12.52 7.39
CA GLY A 21 15.96 13.00 6.57
C GLY A 21 15.13 11.85 5.99
N LEU A 22 15.80 10.81 5.49
CA LEU A 22 15.14 9.64 4.93
C LEU A 22 14.39 8.83 6.00
N ALA A 23 15.02 8.57 7.15
CA ALA A 23 14.37 7.84 8.26
C ALA A 23 13.15 8.60 8.81
N ALA A 24 13.24 9.92 8.96
CA ALA A 24 12.14 10.76 9.43
C ALA A 24 10.99 10.81 8.41
N ALA A 25 11.29 10.99 7.12
CA ALA A 25 10.28 10.98 6.06
C ALA A 25 9.57 9.64 5.98
N SER A 26 10.31 8.53 6.06
CA SER A 26 9.75 7.18 6.12
C SER A 26 8.83 6.98 7.32
N GLY A 27 9.23 7.44 8.51
CA GLY A 27 8.39 7.34 9.72
C GLY A 27 7.07 8.10 9.57
N LEU A 28 7.13 9.33 9.04
CA LEU A 28 5.94 10.15 8.79
C LEU A 28 5.01 9.52 7.74
N ALA A 29 5.57 8.96 6.67
CA ALA A 29 4.81 8.31 5.62
C ALA A 29 4.12 7.03 6.10
N ILE A 30 4.83 6.20 6.88
CA ILE A 30 4.24 5.00 7.51
C ILE A 30 3.13 5.40 8.46
N TRP A 31 3.35 6.40 9.31
CA TRP A 31 2.33 6.90 10.23
C TRP A 31 1.09 7.40 9.48
N GLY A 32 1.27 8.25 8.48
CA GLY A 32 0.17 8.76 7.66
C GLY A 32 -0.63 7.65 6.98
N ALA A 33 0.04 6.73 6.29
CA ALA A 33 -0.63 5.59 5.65
C ALA A 33 -1.36 4.69 6.66
N SER A 34 -0.76 4.43 7.84
CA SER A 34 -1.38 3.63 8.89
C SER A 34 -2.61 4.31 9.48
N THR A 35 -2.59 5.64 9.65
CA THR A 35 -3.77 6.39 10.11
C THR A 35 -4.92 6.28 9.12
N VAL A 36 -4.65 6.35 7.81
CA VAL A 36 -5.66 6.20 6.75
C VAL A 36 -6.23 4.77 6.72
N LEU A 37 -5.39 3.75 6.88
CA LEU A 37 -5.84 2.36 6.99
C LEU A 37 -6.67 2.10 8.26
N GLY A 38 -6.35 2.79 9.35
CA GLY A 38 -7.07 2.70 10.62
C GLY A 38 -8.44 3.38 10.62
N VAL A 39 -8.76 4.19 9.60
CA VAL A 39 -10.10 4.77 9.45
C VAL A 39 -11.08 3.65 9.10
N PRO A 40 -12.18 3.46 9.87
CA PRO A 40 -13.21 2.49 9.55
C PRO A 40 -13.69 2.66 8.11
N SER A 41 -13.78 1.56 7.37
CA SER A 41 -14.39 1.52 6.04
C SER A 41 -15.91 1.47 6.13
N THR A 42 -16.52 2.16 7.11
CA THR A 42 -17.97 2.21 7.29
C THR A 42 -18.45 3.64 7.43
N ASP A 43 -19.58 3.96 6.80
CA ASP A 43 -20.22 5.26 6.98
C ASP A 43 -21.01 5.34 8.30
N ALA A 44 -21.62 6.49 8.56
CA ALA A 44 -22.47 6.71 9.75
C ALA A 44 -23.70 5.78 9.80
N ALA A 45 -24.09 5.18 8.67
CA ALA A 45 -25.17 4.20 8.57
C ALA A 45 -24.68 2.74 8.67
N GLY A 46 -23.37 2.52 8.88
CA GLY A 46 -22.76 1.20 8.97
C GLY A 46 -22.52 0.50 7.63
N ARG A 47 -22.69 1.20 6.50
CA ARG A 47 -22.45 0.65 5.16
C ARG A 47 -20.97 0.64 4.84
N HIS A 48 -20.49 -0.41 4.20
CA HIS A 48 -19.09 -0.50 3.79
C HIS A 48 -18.76 0.55 2.71
N VAL A 49 -17.76 1.39 2.98
CA VAL A 49 -17.26 2.43 2.09
C VAL A 49 -15.86 2.06 1.63
N LEU A 50 -15.69 2.07 0.31
CA LEU A 50 -14.45 1.84 -0.37
C LEU A 50 -13.96 3.16 -0.97
N LEU A 51 -12.70 3.50 -0.69
CA LEU A 51 -12.05 4.67 -1.29
C LEU A 51 -11.21 4.19 -2.46
N HIS A 52 -11.54 4.68 -3.66
CA HIS A 52 -10.96 4.25 -4.91
C HIS A 52 -10.49 5.46 -5.71
N PHE A 53 -9.20 5.50 -6.02
CA PHE A 53 -8.55 6.63 -6.69
C PHE A 53 -7.81 6.13 -7.93
N PHE A 54 -8.26 6.54 -9.12
CA PHE A 54 -7.65 6.19 -10.42
C PHE A 54 -7.33 4.69 -10.59
N GLY A 55 -8.27 3.80 -10.24
CA GLY A 55 -8.06 2.35 -10.39
C GLY A 55 -7.35 1.68 -9.22
N LEU A 56 -6.93 2.44 -8.20
CA LEU A 56 -6.26 1.90 -7.01
C LEU A 56 -7.12 2.05 -5.76
N SER A 57 -7.19 0.97 -4.99
CA SER A 57 -7.83 0.98 -3.67
C SER A 57 -7.00 1.78 -2.66
N ARG A 58 -7.67 2.31 -1.62
CA ARG A 58 -7.01 2.84 -0.42
C ARG A 58 -5.92 1.90 0.09
N ASP A 59 -6.24 0.62 0.17
CA ASP A 59 -5.37 -0.38 0.78
C ASP A 59 -4.13 -0.61 -0.11
N ASN A 60 -4.28 -0.65 -1.44
CA ASN A 60 -3.17 -0.69 -2.40
C ASN A 60 -2.24 0.52 -2.23
N ILE A 61 -2.80 1.73 -2.23
CA ILE A 61 -2.02 2.98 -2.15
C ILE A 61 -1.25 3.03 -0.83
N CYS A 62 -1.93 2.80 0.29
CA CYS A 62 -1.30 2.79 1.60
C CYS A 62 -0.26 1.66 1.73
N GLY A 63 -0.52 0.48 1.16
CA GLY A 63 0.42 -0.62 1.09
C GLY A 63 1.72 -0.22 0.39
N TRP A 64 1.65 0.37 -0.80
CA TRP A 64 2.84 0.86 -1.51
C TRP A 64 3.60 1.94 -0.74
N ILE A 65 2.88 2.89 -0.13
CA ILE A 65 3.51 3.93 0.69
C ILE A 65 4.27 3.30 1.86
N ILE A 66 3.67 2.36 2.58
CA ILE A 66 4.32 1.69 3.72
C ILE A 66 5.52 0.89 3.24
N LEU A 67 5.40 0.11 2.16
CA LEU A 67 6.49 -0.73 1.64
C LEU A 67 7.71 0.10 1.26
N LEU A 68 7.52 1.13 0.43
CA LEU A 68 8.60 2.01 -0.02
C LEU A 68 9.21 2.79 1.15
N SER A 69 8.37 3.22 2.10
CA SER A 69 8.83 3.93 3.30
C SER A 69 9.64 3.02 4.22
N MET A 70 9.25 1.75 4.40
CA MET A 70 10.03 0.78 5.17
C MET A 70 11.42 0.57 4.56
N LEU A 71 11.49 0.35 3.24
CA LEU A 71 12.77 0.19 2.53
C LEU A 71 13.64 1.45 2.66
N GLY A 72 13.05 2.63 2.46
CA GLY A 72 13.72 3.92 2.66
C GLY A 72 14.22 4.08 4.10
N GLY A 73 13.41 3.69 5.08
CA GLY A 73 13.75 3.76 6.51
C GLY A 73 14.95 2.88 6.85
N CYS A 74 15.00 1.65 6.31
CA CYS A 74 16.16 0.77 6.46
C CYS A 74 17.44 1.39 5.89
N VAL A 75 17.37 2.01 4.71
CA VAL A 75 18.52 2.72 4.11
C VAL A 75 18.95 3.91 4.96
N GLY A 76 17.99 4.71 5.44
CA GLY A 76 18.27 5.87 6.31
C GLY A 76 18.93 5.49 7.62
N LEU A 77 18.44 4.42 8.26
CA LEU A 77 19.03 3.86 9.48
C LEU A 77 20.43 3.28 9.24
N ALA A 78 20.66 2.62 8.12
CA ALA A 78 22.00 2.10 7.77
C ALA A 78 23.02 3.24 7.57
N GLN A 79 22.61 4.34 6.93
CA GLN A 79 23.44 5.54 6.77
C GLN A 79 23.78 6.18 8.12
N LEU A 80 22.79 6.30 9.01
CA LEU A 80 22.99 6.81 10.37
C LEU A 80 23.93 5.92 11.18
N ALA A 81 23.72 4.60 11.15
CA ALA A 81 24.59 3.65 11.83
C ALA A 81 26.03 3.77 11.35
N TYR A 82 26.25 3.86 10.03
CA TYR A 82 27.58 4.07 9.46
C TYR A 82 28.25 5.35 9.97
N GLY A 83 27.53 6.49 9.93
CA GLY A 83 28.04 7.77 10.43
C GLY A 83 28.37 7.75 11.93
N LEU A 84 27.46 7.21 12.75
CA LEU A 84 27.62 7.13 14.20
C LEU A 84 28.76 6.19 14.63
N ILE A 85 28.87 5.02 14.01
CA ILE A 85 29.97 4.06 14.26
C ILE A 85 31.31 4.67 13.83
N GLY A 86 31.32 5.41 12.72
CA GLY A 86 32.51 6.12 12.23
C GLY A 86 33.08 7.15 13.22
N ARG A 87 32.25 7.71 14.11
CA ARG A 87 32.67 8.68 15.13
C ARG A 87 33.38 8.06 16.34
N ILE A 88 33.31 6.74 16.50
CA ILE A 88 33.91 6.07 17.66
C ILE A 88 35.44 6.06 17.50
N PRO A 89 36.20 6.76 18.37
CA PRO A 89 37.64 6.92 18.19
C PRO A 89 38.43 5.65 18.52
N LYS A 90 37.92 4.81 19.43
CA LYS A 90 38.56 3.56 19.86
C LYS A 90 38.20 2.43 18.92
N SER A 91 39.19 1.87 18.23
CA SER A 91 39.00 0.83 17.21
C SER A 91 38.26 -0.40 17.73
N TRP A 92 38.58 -0.91 18.93
CA TRP A 92 37.91 -2.08 19.50
C TRP A 92 36.42 -1.82 19.77
N ILE A 93 36.07 -0.63 20.30
CA ILE A 93 34.67 -0.22 20.53
C ILE A 93 33.94 -0.05 19.19
N ARG A 94 34.62 0.48 18.18
CA ARG A 94 34.07 0.62 16.84
C ARG A 94 33.76 -0.74 16.21
N HIS A 95 34.65 -1.71 16.38
CA HIS A 95 34.43 -3.07 15.89
C HIS A 95 33.28 -3.76 16.64
N THR A 96 33.20 -3.63 17.96
CA THR A 96 32.07 -4.21 18.71
C THR A 96 30.75 -3.57 18.29
N ALA A 97 30.69 -2.23 18.16
CA ALA A 97 29.51 -1.53 17.67
C ALA A 97 29.10 -1.94 16.24
N GLY A 98 30.09 -2.14 15.35
CA GLY A 98 29.85 -2.67 14.00
C GLY A 98 29.25 -4.08 14.02
N TRP A 99 29.84 -4.99 14.79
CA TRP A 99 29.36 -6.37 14.91
C TRP A 99 27.99 -6.47 15.57
N THR A 100 27.72 -5.68 16.62
CA THR A 100 26.39 -5.67 17.26
C THR A 100 25.31 -5.14 16.31
N THR A 101 25.62 -4.08 15.56
CA THR A 101 24.70 -3.54 14.55
C THR A 101 24.44 -4.55 13.44
N PHE A 102 25.47 -5.25 12.98
CA PHE A 102 25.33 -6.32 11.99
C PHE A 102 24.49 -7.48 12.51
N ALA A 103 24.76 -7.98 13.72
CA ALA A 103 23.98 -9.05 14.35
C ALA A 103 22.52 -8.64 14.53
N ALA A 104 22.26 -7.40 14.95
CA ALA A 104 20.90 -6.87 15.08
C ALA A 104 20.18 -6.83 13.71
N ALA A 105 20.86 -6.42 12.64
CA ALA A 105 20.29 -6.43 11.29
C ALA A 105 19.94 -7.85 10.81
N VAL A 106 20.79 -8.83 11.09
CA VAL A 106 20.53 -10.25 10.76
C VAL A 106 19.34 -10.79 11.55
N VAL A 107 19.21 -10.46 12.84
CA VAL A 107 18.08 -10.89 13.66
C VAL A 107 16.78 -10.20 13.22
N ALA A 108 16.84 -8.93 12.79
CA ALA A 108 15.68 -8.18 12.32
C ALA A 108 15.23 -8.57 10.91
N SER A 109 16.13 -9.06 10.05
CA SER A 109 15.82 -9.33 8.64
C SER A 109 14.63 -10.26 8.39
N PRO A 110 14.41 -11.39 9.10
CA PRO A 110 13.22 -12.21 8.88
C PRO A 110 11.92 -11.46 9.19
N PHE A 111 11.91 -10.62 10.23
CA PHE A 111 10.73 -9.82 10.59
C PHE A 111 10.47 -8.73 9.54
N VAL A 112 11.52 -8.01 9.12
CA VAL A 112 11.41 -7.01 8.06
C VAL A 112 10.92 -7.64 6.76
N LEU A 113 11.45 -8.82 6.40
CA LEU A 113 11.02 -9.56 5.22
C LEU A 113 9.55 -9.99 5.32
N LEU A 114 9.15 -10.57 6.46
CA LEU A 114 7.77 -10.99 6.67
C LEU A 114 6.81 -9.81 6.57
N THR A 115 7.12 -8.70 7.24
CA THR A 115 6.31 -7.48 7.16
C THR A 115 6.28 -6.92 5.74
N ALA A 116 7.42 -6.86 5.05
CA ALA A 116 7.49 -6.41 3.66
C ALA A 116 6.65 -7.30 2.74
N LEU A 117 6.64 -8.63 2.96
CA LEU A 117 5.80 -9.56 2.21
C LEU A 117 4.32 -9.31 2.46
N LEU A 118 3.90 -9.17 3.72
CA LEU A 118 2.49 -8.87 4.05
C LEU A 118 2.03 -7.53 3.47
N VAL A 119 2.85 -6.49 3.59
CA VAL A 119 2.55 -5.17 3.02
C VAL A 119 2.58 -5.23 1.49
N PHE A 120 3.49 -5.99 0.88
CA PHE A 120 3.52 -6.21 -0.56
C PHE A 120 2.23 -6.88 -1.04
N MET A 121 1.72 -7.88 -0.32
CA MET A 121 0.43 -8.50 -0.65
C MET A 121 -0.73 -7.48 -0.64
N ILE A 122 -0.77 -6.59 0.37
CA ILE A 122 -1.74 -5.49 0.42
C ILE A 122 -1.54 -4.54 -0.77
N ALA A 123 -0.29 -4.15 -1.04
CA ALA A 123 0.09 -3.25 -2.12
C ALA A 123 -0.21 -3.82 -3.52
N ALA A 124 -0.04 -5.13 -3.69
CA ALA A 124 -0.32 -5.87 -4.90
C ALA A 124 -1.82 -6.07 -5.14
N GLY A 125 -2.66 -5.87 -4.10
CA GLY A 125 -4.10 -6.04 -4.20
C GLY A 125 -4.45 -7.50 -4.35
N ILE A 126 -4.39 -8.27 -3.24
CA ILE A 126 -5.05 -9.57 -3.21
C ILE A 126 -6.55 -9.32 -3.38
N GLY A 127 -7.04 -9.50 -4.60
CA GLY A 127 -8.41 -9.24 -5.00
C GLY A 127 -8.45 -8.30 -6.21
N ASP A 128 -9.35 -8.59 -7.14
CA ASP A 128 -9.48 -7.80 -8.35
C ASP A 128 -10.46 -6.66 -8.10
N GLN A 129 -9.97 -5.43 -8.17
CA GLN A 129 -10.81 -4.24 -8.14
C GLN A 129 -10.84 -3.60 -9.52
N THR A 130 -12.01 -3.59 -10.15
CA THR A 130 -12.19 -3.01 -11.48
C THR A 130 -13.33 -2.03 -11.47
N ARG A 131 -13.07 -0.82 -11.99
CA ARG A 131 -14.10 0.20 -12.20
C ARG A 131 -14.71 0.04 -13.59
N PHE A 132 -16.03 -0.01 -13.64
CA PHE A 132 -16.80 0.00 -14.89
C PHE A 132 -17.62 1.27 -14.95
N GLU A 133 -17.68 1.88 -16.13
CA GLU A 133 -18.38 3.14 -16.36
C GLU A 133 -19.45 2.94 -17.43
N ALA A 134 -20.65 3.43 -17.14
CA ALA A 134 -21.78 3.39 -18.05
C ALA A 134 -21.72 4.59 -19.01
N PRO A 135 -22.41 4.52 -20.17
CA PRO A 135 -22.44 5.62 -21.13
C PRO A 135 -22.97 6.95 -20.59
N ASN A 136 -23.73 6.92 -19.49
CA ASN A 136 -24.25 8.12 -18.81
C ASN A 136 -23.28 8.71 -17.77
N GLY A 137 -22.06 8.16 -17.64
CA GLY A 137 -21.02 8.60 -16.72
C GLY A 137 -21.14 8.02 -15.30
N GLN A 138 -22.18 7.24 -14.99
CA GLN A 138 -22.26 6.54 -13.70
C GLN A 138 -21.26 5.39 -13.67
N SER A 139 -20.71 5.10 -12.49
CA SER A 139 -19.71 4.05 -12.34
C SER A 139 -19.94 3.13 -11.15
N VAL A 140 -19.49 1.89 -11.31
CA VAL A 140 -19.43 0.89 -10.24
C VAL A 140 -18.02 0.38 -10.08
N VAL A 141 -17.64 0.05 -8.84
CA VAL A 141 -16.42 -0.70 -8.56
C VAL A 141 -16.82 -2.11 -8.17
N VAL A 142 -16.26 -3.08 -8.87
CA VAL A 142 -16.45 -4.50 -8.58
C VAL A 142 -15.18 -5.01 -7.93
N THR A 143 -15.32 -5.62 -6.75
CA THR A 143 -14.20 -6.28 -6.05
C THR A 143 -14.46 -7.77 -6.00
N GLN A 144 -13.53 -8.56 -6.52
CA GLN A 144 -13.54 -10.03 -6.39
C GLN A 144 -12.42 -10.44 -5.46
N ASP A 145 -12.67 -11.36 -4.52
CA ASP A 145 -11.63 -11.79 -3.59
C ASP A 145 -10.44 -12.45 -4.31
N GLY A 146 -9.28 -12.43 -3.64
CA GLY A 146 -8.05 -12.98 -4.19
C GLY A 146 -7.82 -14.47 -3.94
N PHE A 147 -8.57 -15.12 -3.05
CA PHE A 147 -8.22 -16.44 -2.54
C PHE A 147 -8.70 -17.56 -3.48
N ASP A 148 -10.00 -17.67 -3.68
CA ASP A 148 -10.67 -18.58 -4.61
C ASP A 148 -11.55 -17.82 -5.61
N GLY A 149 -11.83 -16.54 -5.34
CA GLY A 149 -12.57 -15.63 -6.20
C GLY A 149 -14.07 -15.92 -6.22
N ASP A 150 -14.63 -16.55 -5.19
CA ASP A 150 -16.06 -16.81 -5.12
C ASP A 150 -16.87 -15.61 -4.57
N GLY A 151 -16.22 -14.75 -3.79
CA GLY A 151 -16.76 -13.50 -3.28
C GLY A 151 -16.63 -12.38 -4.29
N VAL A 152 -17.75 -11.79 -4.67
CA VAL A 152 -17.80 -10.59 -5.51
C VAL A 152 -18.70 -9.55 -4.86
N ASP A 153 -18.17 -8.36 -4.64
CA ASP A 153 -18.89 -7.20 -4.12
C ASP A 153 -18.99 -6.11 -5.17
N ILE A 154 -20.16 -5.48 -5.27
CA ILE A 154 -20.40 -4.32 -6.13
C ILE A 154 -20.60 -3.09 -5.26
N TYR A 155 -19.89 -2.01 -5.59
CA TYR A 155 -19.99 -0.71 -4.93
C TYR A 155 -20.45 0.37 -5.92
N THR A 156 -21.38 1.23 -5.51
CA THR A 156 -21.86 2.37 -6.30
C THR A 156 -21.21 3.68 -5.86
N GLU A 157 -21.07 4.62 -6.80
CA GLU A 157 -20.46 5.92 -6.56
C GLU A 157 -21.32 6.79 -5.62
N HIS A 158 -20.72 7.25 -4.53
CA HIS A 158 -21.33 8.14 -3.53
C HIS A 158 -20.59 9.48 -3.41
N GLY A 159 -19.68 9.75 -4.34
CA GLY A 159 -18.84 10.94 -4.44
C GLY A 159 -17.58 10.65 -5.25
N ILE A 160 -16.77 11.68 -5.52
CA ILE A 160 -15.68 11.63 -6.51
C ILE A 160 -14.69 10.46 -6.30
N PHE A 161 -14.48 10.01 -5.05
CA PHE A 161 -13.59 8.89 -4.71
C PHE A 161 -14.19 7.87 -3.75
N HIS A 162 -15.48 8.00 -3.41
CA HIS A 162 -16.14 7.19 -2.38
C HIS A 162 -17.17 6.30 -3.04
N TYR A 163 -17.04 5.00 -2.80
CA TYR A 163 -17.95 3.99 -3.30
C TYR A 163 -18.58 3.27 -2.11
N VAL A 164 -19.89 3.11 -2.11
CA VAL A 164 -20.63 2.45 -1.02
C VAL A 164 -21.07 1.08 -1.51
N ARG A 165 -20.91 0.06 -0.65
CA ARG A 165 -21.29 -1.31 -0.99
C ARG A 165 -22.77 -1.34 -1.31
N ASN A 166 -23.07 -1.80 -2.51
CA ASN A 166 -24.41 -1.94 -3.02
C ASN A 166 -24.97 -3.32 -2.68
N ARG A 167 -24.22 -4.36 -3.06
CA ARG A 167 -24.64 -5.75 -2.90
C ARG A 167 -23.48 -6.73 -3.03
N ASP A 168 -23.70 -7.92 -2.46
CA ASP A 168 -23.03 -9.16 -2.84
C ASP A 168 -23.50 -9.62 -4.23
N ALA A 169 -22.58 -10.11 -5.04
CA ALA A 169 -22.82 -10.62 -6.39
C ALA A 169 -22.02 -11.90 -6.66
N ASN A 170 -22.01 -12.82 -5.70
CA ASN A 170 -21.23 -14.07 -5.76
C ASN A 170 -21.59 -14.96 -6.96
N GLU A 171 -22.75 -14.74 -7.61
CA GLU A 171 -23.08 -15.34 -8.90
C GLU A 171 -22.09 -14.98 -10.02
N LEU A 172 -21.38 -13.85 -9.88
CA LEU A 172 -20.32 -13.43 -10.81
C LEU A 172 -18.96 -14.07 -10.48
N GLY A 173 -18.85 -14.80 -9.37
CA GLY A 173 -17.62 -15.40 -8.89
C GLY A 173 -17.01 -16.45 -9.82
N GLY A 174 -15.86 -16.98 -9.39
CA GLY A 174 -15.11 -18.01 -10.10
C GLY A 174 -14.22 -17.50 -11.24
N PHE A 175 -13.74 -18.45 -12.05
CA PHE A 175 -12.79 -18.21 -13.15
C PHE A 175 -13.47 -18.30 -14.53
N PRO A 176 -13.06 -17.49 -15.54
CA PRO A 176 -12.08 -16.41 -15.47
C PRO A 176 -12.53 -15.30 -14.51
N ARG A 177 -11.63 -14.46 -13.99
CA ARG A 177 -12.01 -13.43 -13.02
C ARG A 177 -12.78 -12.29 -13.70
N VAL A 178 -13.56 -11.50 -12.94
CA VAL A 178 -14.39 -10.41 -13.50
C VAL A 178 -13.56 -9.43 -14.32
N LYS A 179 -12.35 -9.07 -13.86
CA LYS A 179 -11.43 -8.19 -14.61
C LYS A 179 -10.98 -8.74 -15.96
N ASP A 180 -10.98 -10.06 -16.11
CA ASP A 180 -10.50 -10.79 -17.29
C ASP A 180 -11.67 -11.17 -18.22
N ARG A 181 -12.91 -10.89 -17.82
CA ARG A 181 -14.13 -11.10 -18.61
C ARG A 181 -14.47 -9.84 -19.40
N ASN A 182 -15.17 -10.02 -20.51
CA ASN A 182 -15.85 -8.93 -21.20
C ASN A 182 -17.10 -8.57 -20.39
N CYS A 183 -16.95 -7.60 -19.50
CA CYS A 183 -18.03 -7.05 -18.68
C CYS A 183 -18.38 -5.64 -19.13
N GLU A 184 -19.67 -5.32 -19.10
CA GLU A 184 -20.19 -4.01 -19.50
C GLU A 184 -21.15 -3.49 -18.43
N LEU A 185 -21.13 -2.17 -18.22
CA LEU A 185 -22.09 -1.47 -17.38
C LEU A 185 -23.00 -0.64 -18.29
N THR A 186 -24.30 -0.86 -18.22
CA THR A 186 -25.28 -0.11 -18.99
C THR A 186 -26.28 0.57 -18.06
N ALA A 187 -26.74 1.75 -18.47
CA ALA A 187 -27.77 2.48 -17.76
C ALA A 187 -29.15 2.04 -18.25
N ALA A 188 -30.01 1.61 -17.32
CA ALA A 188 -31.44 1.43 -17.49
C ALA A 188 -32.16 2.47 -16.61
N GLU A 189 -33.36 2.89 -16.98
CA GLU A 189 -34.11 4.03 -16.41
C GLU A 189 -33.67 4.51 -15.00
N ASN A 190 -33.82 3.67 -13.98
CA ASN A 190 -33.45 3.97 -12.59
C ASN A 190 -32.41 2.99 -12.00
N THR A 191 -31.79 2.14 -12.82
CA THR A 191 -30.86 1.10 -12.37
C THR A 191 -29.68 0.95 -13.31
N LEU A 192 -28.57 0.46 -12.79
CA LEU A 192 -27.44 0.03 -13.61
C LEU A 192 -27.55 -1.47 -13.84
N LEU A 193 -27.30 -1.90 -15.08
CA LEU A 193 -27.21 -3.30 -15.44
C LEU A 193 -25.75 -3.64 -15.69
N PHE A 194 -25.18 -4.46 -14.82
CA PHE A 194 -23.83 -4.95 -14.94
C PHE A 194 -23.86 -6.37 -15.52
N THR A 195 -23.35 -6.52 -16.73
CA THR A 195 -23.39 -7.79 -17.47
C THR A 195 -21.99 -8.32 -17.66
N CYS A 196 -21.76 -9.58 -17.30
CA CYS A 196 -20.51 -10.29 -17.48
C CYS A 196 -20.79 -11.63 -18.15
N GLY A 197 -20.52 -11.74 -19.45
CA GLY A 197 -20.88 -12.95 -20.20
C GLY A 197 -22.40 -13.15 -20.25
N THR A 198 -22.89 -14.25 -19.66
CA THR A 198 -24.33 -14.56 -19.60
C THR A 198 -25.00 -14.04 -18.33
N GLU A 199 -24.24 -13.68 -17.32
CA GLU A 199 -24.77 -13.19 -16.04
C GLU A 199 -25.06 -11.70 -16.13
N THR A 200 -26.21 -11.28 -15.63
CA THR A 200 -26.60 -9.86 -15.54
C THR A 200 -27.11 -9.55 -14.16
N VAL A 201 -26.53 -8.52 -13.56
CA VAL A 201 -26.78 -8.12 -12.18
C VAL A 201 -27.32 -6.70 -12.17
N THR A 202 -28.48 -6.52 -11.55
CA THR A 202 -29.05 -5.20 -11.33
C THR A 202 -28.39 -4.54 -10.13
N VAL A 203 -27.96 -3.30 -10.32
CA VAL A 203 -27.32 -2.44 -9.33
C VAL A 203 -28.18 -1.18 -9.17
N VAL A 204 -28.56 -0.86 -7.95
CA VAL A 204 -29.39 0.33 -7.66
C VAL A 204 -28.45 1.47 -7.25
N PRO A 205 -28.30 2.54 -8.05
CA PRO A 205 -27.34 3.62 -7.78
C PRO A 205 -27.39 4.18 -6.36
#